data_AF-A0A2T3FUQ7-F1
#
_entry.id   AF-A0A2T3FUQ7-F1
#
_cell.length_a   1.000
_cell.length_b   1.000
_cell.length_c   1.000
_cell.angle_alpha   90.00
_cell.angle_beta   90.00
_cell.angle_gamma   90.00
#
_symmetry.space_group_name_H-M   'P 1'
#
loop_
_entity.id
_entity.type
_entity.pdbx_description
1 polymer ?
#
loop_
_entity_poly.entity_id
_entity_poly.type
_entity_poly.pdbx_seq_one_letter_code
_entity_poly.pdbx_strand_id
1 'polypeptide(L)'
;MVKHKNEFKCKWISWMLAFLIAFSCVLTACTPRRGTASSDSSSNPLKGADASGDTRLNVVTTLFPYYDFLRQIAGDSIRLTMVVPAGMDSHSFEPTPADMITIQNADLLVCNGGTMEQWLSQVLDSFGEGTGPKRVVTMMDCVDVVQEEIVEGMEEGEAHDHGHMHVHADGTVHAGDHDHESEDHAHSEEEHEPEDHVYSEEEHDTEEHIHSEDEHDMEDVAVHDEDHAQEYLDEDDGHGVEIEYDEHIWTSPVNAKKLAGVLAEVLAQEDPAHAASYAENCASYQDKLTELDAEFREVVSHAKRRLVVFGDKFPLRYFFDEYGLEYRAAFSGCSTDTEPSAKTIAYLIDKVREEQISAVYYLELSSPRVAEIIGEETGAEPLLFHSCHNVTRHQFDSGVTYLELMEQNVKNLKKGLS
;
A
#
# COMPACT_ATOMS: atom_id res chain seq x y z
N MET A 1 17.73 -88.18 41.30
CA MET A 1 17.73 -89.02 40.08
C MET A 1 17.30 -88.16 38.91
N VAL A 2 18.15 -88.10 37.87
CA VAL A 2 17.83 -88.08 36.42
C VAL A 2 16.92 -86.94 35.92
N LYS A 3 17.42 -85.87 35.27
CA LYS A 3 17.88 -85.70 33.85
C LYS A 3 16.84 -85.99 32.76
N HIS A 4 16.83 -85.07 31.78
CA HIS A 4 16.25 -85.13 30.40
C HIS A 4 14.79 -84.66 30.22
N LYS A 5 14.42 -83.91 29.18
CA LYS A 5 15.15 -83.14 28.15
C LYS A 5 14.14 -82.24 27.41
N ASN A 6 14.62 -81.08 26.97
CA ASN A 6 14.34 -80.36 25.72
C ASN A 6 13.42 -81.06 24.71
N GLU A 7 12.43 -80.32 24.22
CA GLU A 7 12.25 -79.99 22.79
C GLU A 7 11.19 -78.87 22.67
N PHE A 8 11.22 -78.06 21.61
CA PHE A 8 10.41 -76.86 21.34
C PHE A 8 10.95 -75.49 21.80
N LYS A 9 12.21 -75.22 21.47
CA LYS A 9 12.60 -73.93 20.86
C LYS A 9 13.36 -74.23 19.55
N CYS A 10 13.31 -73.30 18.60
CA CYS A 10 14.08 -73.30 17.34
C CYS A 10 13.53 -74.12 16.16
N LYS A 11 12.38 -73.69 15.59
CA LYS A 11 12.07 -73.98 14.18
C LYS A 11 11.64 -72.77 13.33
N TRP A 12 11.60 -71.57 13.91
CA TRP A 12 11.27 -70.33 13.18
C TRP A 12 12.45 -69.35 13.00
N ILE A 13 13.65 -69.75 13.42
CA ILE A 13 14.88 -68.91 13.35
C ILE A 13 15.91 -69.49 12.34
N SER A 14 15.59 -70.58 11.65
CA SER A 14 16.53 -71.28 10.74
C SER A 14 16.35 -70.97 9.25
N TRP A 15 15.50 -70.01 8.88
CA TRP A 15 15.33 -69.54 7.49
C TRP A 15 15.87 -68.11 7.24
N MET A 16 16.48 -67.49 8.25
CA MET A 16 17.13 -66.17 8.10
C MET A 16 18.66 -66.21 8.24
N LEU A 17 19.27 -67.40 8.33
CA LEU A 17 20.71 -67.55 8.61
C LEU A 17 21.39 -68.61 7.72
N ALA A 18 21.05 -68.62 6.42
CA ALA A 18 21.70 -69.48 5.43
C ALA A 18 21.74 -68.87 4.02
N PHE A 19 21.87 -67.54 3.92
CA PHE A 19 22.12 -66.84 2.64
C PHE A 19 23.30 -65.86 2.69
N LEU A 20 24.14 -65.98 3.72
CA LEU A 20 25.39 -65.23 3.86
C LEU A 20 26.48 -66.20 4.32
N ILE A 21 27.22 -66.76 3.36
CA ILE A 21 28.66 -67.10 3.34
C ILE A 21 28.86 -67.90 2.05
N ALA A 22 29.31 -67.22 0.98
CA ALA A 22 30.18 -67.71 -0.10
C ALA A 22 30.02 -66.87 -1.37
N PHE A 23 30.53 -65.63 -1.36
CA PHE A 23 31.42 -65.18 -2.43
C PHE A 23 32.15 -63.91 -1.99
N SER A 24 33.38 -64.10 -1.51
CA SER A 24 34.39 -63.07 -1.44
C SER A 24 35.02 -62.98 -2.84
N CYS A 25 35.02 -61.79 -3.44
CA CYS A 25 36.13 -61.28 -4.26
C CYS A 25 35.87 -59.83 -4.72
N VAL A 26 36.56 -58.90 -4.05
CA VAL A 26 37.21 -57.66 -4.55
C VAL A 26 36.36 -56.68 -5.38
N LEU A 27 36.08 -55.50 -4.82
CA LEU A 27 36.60 -54.20 -5.30
C LEU A 27 36.24 -53.07 -4.31
N THR A 28 37.19 -52.17 -4.16
CA THR A 28 37.36 -51.16 -3.11
C THR A 28 36.61 -49.87 -3.43
N ALA A 29 35.79 -49.34 -2.52
CA ALA A 29 35.51 -47.91 -2.41
C ALA A 29 34.95 -47.57 -1.02
N CYS A 30 35.65 -46.68 -0.32
CA CYS A 30 35.40 -46.29 1.06
C CYS A 30 34.15 -45.40 1.20
N THR A 31 33.26 -45.75 2.12
CA THR A 31 32.39 -44.83 2.88
C THR A 31 33.06 -44.55 4.24
N PRO A 32 32.83 -43.42 4.95
CA PRO A 32 31.61 -43.24 5.78
C PRO A 32 31.25 -41.73 5.93
N ARG A 33 30.30 -41.20 6.72
CA ARG A 33 29.39 -41.66 7.77
C ARG A 33 28.35 -40.53 8.01
N ARG A 34 27.18 -40.92 8.51
CA ARG A 34 26.08 -40.08 9.04
C ARG A 34 26.50 -39.30 10.30
N GLY A 35 26.04 -38.06 10.45
CA GLY A 35 26.09 -37.27 11.69
C GLY A 35 24.86 -36.35 11.80
N THR A 36 24.20 -36.39 12.94
CA THR A 36 23.12 -35.49 13.39
C THR A 36 23.71 -34.29 14.12
N ALA A 37 23.30 -33.06 13.81
CA ALA A 37 23.29 -31.91 14.74
C ALA A 37 22.50 -30.73 14.15
N SER A 38 21.77 -30.07 15.05
CA SER A 38 21.08 -28.78 14.93
C SER A 38 22.04 -27.60 14.68
N SER A 39 21.46 -26.49 14.17
CA SER A 39 21.79 -25.07 14.35
C SER A 39 22.17 -24.30 13.09
N ASP A 40 21.35 -23.30 12.78
CA ASP A 40 21.63 -21.99 12.17
C ASP A 40 22.57 -21.91 10.97
N SER A 41 21.99 -21.54 9.83
CA SER A 41 22.65 -20.60 8.92
C SER A 41 21.60 -19.80 8.15
N SER A 42 21.17 -18.72 8.78
CA SER A 42 20.97 -17.44 8.09
C SER A 42 22.14 -17.24 7.11
N SER A 43 21.86 -17.41 5.81
CA SER A 43 22.79 -17.08 4.74
C SER A 43 22.13 -16.06 3.84
N ASN A 44 22.43 -14.82 4.17
CA ASN A 44 22.30 -13.62 3.37
C ASN A 44 22.93 -13.86 1.97
N PRO A 45 22.23 -13.71 0.84
CA PRO A 45 22.85 -13.84 -0.47
C PRO A 45 23.47 -12.51 -0.89
N LEU A 46 24.54 -12.09 -0.21
CA LEU A 46 25.53 -11.21 -0.84
C LEU A 46 26.52 -12.10 -1.57
N LYS A 47 26.21 -12.40 -2.84
CA LYS A 47 27.19 -12.92 -3.79
C LYS A 47 27.10 -12.08 -5.05
N GLY A 48 28.18 -11.34 -5.29
CA GLY A 48 28.31 -10.37 -6.36
C GLY A 48 27.82 -10.89 -7.71
N ALA A 49 27.13 -9.99 -8.40
CA ALA A 49 26.83 -10.08 -9.82
C ALA A 49 28.12 -10.24 -10.62
N ASP A 50 28.08 -11.22 -11.52
CA ASP A 50 28.89 -11.46 -12.73
C ASP A 50 29.38 -12.92 -12.83
N ALA A 51 28.43 -13.83 -13.06
CA ALA A 51 28.70 -15.17 -13.61
C ALA A 51 27.41 -15.92 -14.05
N SER A 52 26.39 -15.26 -14.59
CA SER A 52 25.25 -15.96 -15.19
C SER A 52 25.23 -15.67 -16.69
N GLY A 53 25.44 -16.68 -17.52
CA GLY A 53 25.19 -16.62 -18.97
C GLY A 53 23.69 -16.52 -19.31
N ASP A 54 22.91 -15.92 -18.41
CA ASP A 54 21.49 -15.65 -18.56
C ASP A 54 21.33 -14.35 -19.35
N THR A 55 20.97 -14.52 -20.62
CA THR A 55 20.81 -13.44 -21.59
C THR A 55 19.39 -12.85 -21.61
N ARG A 56 18.52 -13.26 -20.68
CA ARG A 56 17.17 -12.71 -20.56
C ARG A 56 17.22 -11.24 -20.15
N LEU A 57 16.23 -10.48 -20.63
CA LEU A 57 16.03 -9.08 -20.26
C LEU A 57 15.88 -8.95 -18.75
N ASN A 58 16.70 -8.10 -18.12
CA ASN A 58 16.64 -7.82 -16.69
C ASN A 58 15.61 -6.73 -16.40
N VAL A 59 14.47 -7.13 -15.84
CA VAL A 59 13.36 -6.23 -15.54
C VAL A 59 13.23 -6.08 -14.03
N VAL A 60 13.23 -4.83 -13.58
CA VAL A 60 13.10 -4.45 -12.17
C VAL A 60 11.81 -3.65 -12.01
N THR A 61 11.00 -4.01 -11.02
CA THR A 61 9.78 -3.27 -10.67
C THR A 61 9.88 -2.74 -9.25
N THR A 62 9.21 -1.64 -8.96
CA THR A 62 9.09 -1.13 -7.60
C THR A 62 8.02 -1.88 -6.83
N LEU A 63 6.81 -1.98 -7.38
CA LEU A 63 5.61 -2.49 -6.70
C LEU A 63 5.14 -3.87 -7.19
N PHE A 64 4.29 -4.52 -6.37
CA PHE A 64 3.67 -5.82 -6.66
C PHE A 64 2.77 -5.87 -7.90
N PRO A 65 1.87 -4.91 -8.19
CA PRO A 65 0.97 -5.02 -9.35
C PRO A 65 1.76 -5.09 -10.66
N TYR A 66 2.81 -4.28 -10.80
CA TYR A 66 3.70 -4.31 -11.97
C TYR A 66 4.50 -5.60 -12.07
N TYR A 67 5.01 -6.08 -10.94
CA TYR A 67 5.65 -7.39 -10.86
C TYR A 67 4.71 -8.49 -11.37
N ASP A 68 3.46 -8.53 -10.89
CA ASP A 68 2.52 -9.56 -11.31
C ASP A 68 2.11 -9.41 -12.77
N PHE A 69 1.83 -8.20 -13.27
CA PHE A 69 1.49 -7.97 -14.67
C PHE A 69 2.59 -8.48 -15.60
N LEU A 70 3.85 -8.14 -15.31
CA LEU A 70 5.01 -8.62 -16.07
C LEU A 70 5.18 -10.14 -15.95
N ARG A 71 4.91 -10.72 -14.77
CA ARG A 71 4.91 -12.17 -14.57
C ARG A 71 3.85 -12.86 -15.43
N GLN A 72 2.65 -12.30 -15.57
CA GLN A 72 1.58 -12.84 -16.43
C GLN A 72 1.93 -12.70 -17.93
N ILE A 73 2.55 -11.60 -18.33
CA ILE A 73 2.86 -11.31 -19.74
C ILE A 73 4.10 -12.06 -20.22
N ALA A 74 5.18 -12.02 -19.45
CA ALA A 74 6.50 -12.48 -19.89
C ALA A 74 6.94 -13.81 -19.28
N GLY A 75 6.43 -14.15 -18.08
CA GLY A 75 6.82 -15.35 -17.34
C GLY A 75 8.34 -15.53 -17.26
N ASP A 76 8.82 -16.73 -17.58
CA ASP A 76 10.24 -17.08 -17.51
C ASP A 76 11.11 -16.46 -18.61
N SER A 77 10.53 -15.71 -19.56
CA SER A 77 11.26 -15.08 -20.68
C SER A 77 12.12 -13.89 -20.23
N ILE A 78 11.82 -13.32 -19.07
CA ILE A 78 12.57 -12.21 -18.45
C ILE A 78 13.16 -12.64 -17.12
N ARG A 79 14.18 -11.91 -16.65
CA ARG A 79 14.61 -11.95 -15.25
C ARG A 79 13.91 -10.83 -14.51
N LEU A 80 12.91 -11.17 -13.70
CA LEU A 80 12.07 -10.21 -13.01
C LEU A 80 12.46 -10.09 -11.52
N THR A 81 12.61 -8.87 -11.02
CA THR A 81 12.89 -8.58 -9.60
C THR A 81 12.01 -7.42 -9.12
N MET A 82 11.45 -7.55 -7.91
CA MET A 82 10.71 -6.50 -7.22
C MET A 82 11.61 -5.88 -6.15
N VAL A 83 11.77 -4.55 -6.19
CA VAL A 83 12.67 -3.81 -5.29
C VAL A 83 12.06 -3.68 -3.90
N VAL A 84 10.81 -3.21 -3.82
CA VAL A 84 10.12 -3.12 -2.53
C VAL A 84 9.79 -4.55 -2.07
N PRO A 85 10.34 -5.04 -0.94
CA PRO A 85 10.13 -6.42 -0.54
C PRO A 85 8.66 -6.72 -0.20
N ALA A 86 8.25 -7.97 -0.41
CA ALA A 86 6.93 -8.43 0.01
C ALA A 86 6.70 -8.20 1.52
N GLY A 87 5.64 -7.47 1.87
CA GLY A 87 5.25 -7.12 3.23
C GLY A 87 5.79 -5.79 3.74
N MET A 88 6.52 -5.03 2.91
CA MET A 88 6.98 -3.67 3.22
C MET A 88 6.03 -2.64 2.60
N ASP A 89 5.82 -1.53 3.29
CA ASP A 89 5.15 -0.36 2.71
C ASP A 89 6.11 0.39 1.78
N SER A 90 5.63 0.84 0.62
CA SER A 90 6.47 1.53 -0.38
C SER A 90 6.74 3.00 -0.01
N HIS A 91 5.78 3.68 0.61
CA HIS A 91 5.88 5.11 0.94
C HIS A 91 6.97 5.32 2.00
N SER A 92 7.12 4.36 2.92
CA SER A 92 8.20 4.35 3.92
C SER A 92 9.44 3.56 3.50
N PHE A 93 9.53 3.05 2.26
CA PHE A 93 10.66 2.22 1.85
C PHE A 93 11.90 3.06 1.56
N GLU A 94 13.03 2.66 2.14
CA GLU A 94 14.35 3.21 1.80
C GLU A 94 15.22 2.14 1.13
N PRO A 95 15.78 2.42 -0.07
CA PRO A 95 16.58 1.45 -0.81
C PRO A 95 17.93 1.20 -0.13
N THR A 96 18.32 -0.06 0.01
CA THR A 96 19.65 -0.43 0.47
C THR A 96 20.68 -0.29 -0.67
N PRO A 97 22.00 -0.29 -0.38
CA PRO A 97 23.02 -0.33 -1.43
C PRO A 97 22.88 -1.53 -2.39
N ALA A 98 22.33 -2.66 -1.92
CA ALA A 98 22.08 -3.82 -2.77
C ALA A 98 20.91 -3.58 -3.73
N ASP A 99 19.89 -2.86 -3.29
CA ASP A 99 18.75 -2.45 -4.11
C ASP A 99 19.18 -1.44 -5.16
N MET A 100 20.02 -0.47 -4.79
CA MET A 100 20.62 0.47 -5.73
C MET A 100 21.40 -0.25 -6.84
N ILE A 101 22.21 -1.26 -6.51
CA ILE A 101 22.92 -2.09 -7.51
C ILE A 101 21.94 -2.87 -8.38
N THR A 102 20.82 -3.34 -7.82
CA THR A 102 19.79 -4.06 -8.56
C THR A 102 19.13 -3.14 -9.60
N ILE A 103 18.74 -1.93 -9.19
CA ILE A 103 18.18 -0.90 -10.07
C ILE A 103 19.18 -0.47 -11.14
N GLN A 104 20.43 -0.22 -10.74
CA GLN A 104 21.50 0.20 -11.63
C GLN A 104 21.73 -0.79 -12.79
N ASN A 105 21.65 -2.09 -12.50
CA ASN A 105 21.88 -3.15 -13.48
C ASN A 105 20.63 -3.54 -14.29
N ALA A 106 19.50 -2.85 -14.11
CA ALA A 106 18.27 -3.16 -14.84
C ALA A 106 18.40 -2.77 -16.33
N ASP A 107 17.90 -3.63 -17.21
CA ASP A 107 17.66 -3.24 -18.60
C ASP A 107 16.38 -2.39 -18.67
N LEU A 108 15.37 -2.77 -17.90
CA LEU A 108 14.10 -2.07 -17.77
C LEU A 108 13.75 -1.90 -16.30
N LEU A 109 13.54 -0.65 -15.88
CA LEU A 109 12.94 -0.30 -14.60
C LEU A 109 11.48 0.14 -14.84
N VAL A 110 10.55 -0.43 -14.08
CA VAL A 110 9.14 -0.02 -14.05
C VAL A 110 8.82 0.53 -12.66
N CYS A 111 8.41 1.80 -12.60
CA CYS A 111 8.02 2.49 -11.38
C CYS A 111 6.63 3.11 -11.50
N ASN A 112 6.03 3.48 -10.37
CA ASN A 112 4.72 4.10 -10.37
C ASN A 112 4.78 5.54 -10.87
N GLY A 113 5.64 6.35 -10.26
CA GLY A 113 5.65 7.81 -10.42
C GLY A 113 4.85 8.52 -9.34
N GLY A 114 4.69 9.85 -9.49
CA GLY A 114 4.09 10.69 -8.46
C GLY A 114 4.96 10.74 -7.21
N THR A 115 4.32 10.64 -6.05
CA THR A 115 4.92 10.65 -4.71
C THR A 115 5.11 9.26 -4.12
N MET A 116 4.83 8.19 -4.87
CA MET A 116 4.83 6.80 -4.40
C MET A 116 6.25 6.31 -4.06
N GLU A 117 7.20 6.53 -4.98
CA GLU A 117 8.60 6.17 -4.78
C GLU A 117 9.47 7.44 -4.62
N GLN A 118 9.25 8.22 -3.55
CA GLN A 118 9.94 9.51 -3.31
C GLN A 118 11.47 9.41 -3.36
N TRP A 119 12.03 8.26 -2.99
CA TRP A 119 13.45 7.95 -3.00
C TRP A 119 14.03 7.75 -4.41
N LEU A 120 13.20 7.47 -5.41
CA LEU A 120 13.66 6.99 -6.71
C LEU A 120 14.42 8.05 -7.50
N SER A 121 14.00 9.31 -7.44
CA SER A 121 14.68 10.42 -8.12
C SER A 121 16.12 10.55 -7.64
N GLN A 122 16.33 10.56 -6.31
CA GLN A 122 17.66 10.63 -5.70
C GLN A 122 18.53 9.42 -6.07
N VAL A 123 17.95 8.22 -6.13
CA VAL A 123 18.67 7.02 -6.58
C VAL A 123 19.11 7.15 -8.04
N LEU A 124 18.21 7.56 -8.94
CA LEU A 124 18.53 7.72 -10.36
C LEU A 124 19.58 8.80 -10.60
N ASP A 125 19.50 9.93 -9.88
CA ASP A 125 20.45 11.04 -9.95
C ASP A 125 21.82 10.68 -9.36
N SER A 126 21.87 9.72 -8.43
CA SER A 126 23.12 9.23 -7.85
C SER A 126 23.96 8.42 -8.85
N PHE A 127 23.35 7.91 -9.92
CA PHE A 127 24.05 7.16 -10.95
C PHE A 127 24.82 8.12 -11.87
N GLY A 128 26.08 7.77 -12.17
CA GLY A 128 26.85 8.50 -13.18
C GLY A 128 26.21 8.39 -14.56
N GLU A 129 26.49 9.35 -15.45
CA GLU A 129 25.97 9.34 -16.83
C GLU A 129 26.14 7.98 -17.51
N GLY A 130 25.04 7.42 -18.01
CA GLY A 130 25.04 6.13 -18.71
C GLY A 130 25.28 4.91 -17.82
N THR A 131 25.24 5.05 -16.49
CA THR A 131 25.46 3.95 -15.53
C THR A 131 24.19 3.46 -14.83
N GLY A 132 23.03 4.07 -15.09
CA GLY A 132 21.73 3.66 -14.55
C GLY A 132 20.97 2.65 -15.44
N PRO A 133 19.69 2.38 -15.12
CA PRO A 133 18.86 1.50 -15.93
C PRO A 133 18.79 1.96 -17.39
N LYS A 134 18.79 1.02 -18.35
CA LYS A 134 18.79 1.39 -19.79
C LYS A 134 17.50 2.09 -20.20
N ARG A 135 16.38 1.69 -19.59
CA ARG A 135 15.07 2.30 -19.77
C ARG A 135 14.32 2.36 -18.44
N VAL A 136 13.68 3.49 -18.19
CA VAL A 136 12.73 3.69 -17.08
C VAL A 136 11.35 3.92 -17.67
N VAL A 137 10.34 3.27 -17.11
CA VAL A 137 8.92 3.47 -17.47
C VAL A 137 8.17 3.86 -16.20
N THR A 138 7.61 5.06 -16.23
CA THR A 138 6.74 5.61 -15.18
C THR A 138 5.29 5.32 -15.54
N MET A 139 4.59 4.56 -14.70
CA MET A 139 3.26 4.04 -15.04
C MET A 139 2.16 5.11 -14.92
N MET A 140 2.31 6.13 -14.08
CA MET A 140 1.38 7.27 -14.01
C MET A 140 1.34 8.08 -15.32
N ASP A 141 2.42 8.11 -16.10
CA ASP A 141 2.44 8.76 -17.42
C ASP A 141 1.56 8.04 -18.47
N CYS A 142 1.05 6.85 -18.12
CA CYS A 142 0.33 5.96 -19.04
C CYS A 142 -1.20 5.99 -18.85
N VAL A 143 -1.70 6.75 -17.87
CA VAL A 143 -3.13 6.84 -17.52
C VAL A 143 -3.51 8.27 -17.16
N ASP A 144 -4.80 8.56 -17.20
CA ASP A 144 -5.32 9.81 -16.66
C ASP A 144 -5.25 9.76 -15.13
N VAL A 145 -4.57 10.73 -14.52
CA VAL A 145 -4.40 10.83 -13.07
C VAL A 145 -5.46 11.71 -12.43
N VAL A 146 -5.80 11.42 -11.18
CA VAL A 146 -6.78 12.18 -10.38
C VAL A 146 -6.10 12.80 -9.17
N GLN A 147 -6.63 13.92 -8.68
CA GLN A 147 -6.12 14.56 -7.46
C GLN A 147 -6.50 13.75 -6.23
N GLU A 148 -5.65 13.77 -5.20
CA GLU A 148 -6.01 13.22 -3.90
C GLU A 148 -7.23 13.95 -3.33
N GLU A 149 -8.08 13.22 -2.61
CA GLU A 149 -9.32 13.76 -2.05
C GLU A 149 -9.42 13.42 -0.57
N ILE A 150 -9.57 14.49 0.22
CA ILE A 150 -9.96 14.41 1.62
C ILE A 150 -11.48 14.53 1.70
N VAL A 151 -12.14 13.49 2.19
CA VAL A 151 -13.59 13.47 2.42
C VAL A 151 -13.92 13.74 3.89
N GLU A 152 -15.15 14.18 4.13
CA GLU A 152 -15.67 14.47 5.46
C GLU A 152 -15.38 13.36 6.47
N GLY A 153 -14.72 13.73 7.58
CA GLY A 153 -14.46 12.85 8.72
C GLY A 153 -13.26 11.92 8.56
N MET A 154 -12.44 12.10 7.51
CA MET A 154 -11.06 11.64 7.52
C MET A 154 -10.24 12.44 8.55
N GLU A 155 -9.20 11.82 9.09
CA GLU A 155 -8.14 12.55 9.76
C GLU A 155 -7.51 13.55 8.77
N GLU A 156 -7.36 14.79 9.22
CA GLU A 156 -6.47 15.74 8.57
C GLU A 156 -5.06 15.23 8.88
N GLY A 157 -4.40 14.62 7.89
CA GLY A 157 -2.97 14.36 8.01
C GLY A 157 -2.27 15.68 8.31
N GLU A 158 -1.19 15.65 9.10
CA GLU A 158 -0.31 16.81 9.16
C GLU A 158 0.13 17.10 7.72
N ALA A 159 -0.41 18.16 7.13
CA ALA A 159 0.00 18.62 5.83
C ALA A 159 1.52 18.67 5.85
N HIS A 160 2.18 18.02 4.89
CA HIS A 160 3.62 18.07 4.75
C HIS A 160 4.04 19.55 4.82
N ASP A 161 4.63 19.96 5.95
CA ASP A 161 5.24 21.27 6.10
C ASP A 161 6.46 21.27 5.19
N HIS A 162 6.22 21.55 3.91
CA HIS A 162 7.27 21.81 2.96
C HIS A 162 7.94 23.09 3.41
N GLY A 163 9.01 22.95 4.20
CA GLY A 163 9.77 24.05 4.77
C GLY A 163 9.91 25.18 3.77
N HIS A 164 9.16 26.26 4.01
CA HIS A 164 9.12 27.39 3.08
C HIS A 164 10.48 28.08 3.11
N MET A 165 11.25 27.95 2.02
CA MET A 165 12.48 28.70 1.85
C MET A 165 12.14 30.15 1.52
N HIS A 166 12.06 31.01 2.54
CA HIS A 166 11.89 32.45 2.33
C HIS A 166 13.18 33.06 1.73
N VAL A 167 13.11 33.46 0.46
CA VAL A 167 14.16 34.26 -0.18
C VAL A 167 13.88 35.73 0.12
N HIS A 168 14.69 36.35 0.99
CA HIS A 168 14.67 37.79 1.17
C HIS A 168 15.37 38.50 0.02
N ALA A 169 14.95 39.72 -0.29
CA ALA A 169 15.44 40.56 -1.39
C ALA A 169 16.94 40.95 -1.32
N ASP A 170 17.70 40.43 -0.35
CA ASP A 170 19.16 40.58 -0.27
C ASP A 170 19.96 39.32 -0.69
N GLY A 171 19.28 38.22 -1.04
CA GLY A 171 19.90 37.00 -1.53
C GLY A 171 20.46 36.06 -0.45
N THR A 172 20.16 36.26 0.83
CA THR A 172 20.50 35.31 1.90
C THR A 172 19.42 34.24 2.07
N VAL A 173 19.86 32.98 2.18
CA VAL A 173 19.02 31.80 2.47
C VAL A 173 19.25 31.36 3.92
N HIS A 174 18.17 31.30 4.70
CA HIS A 174 18.16 30.68 6.02
C HIS A 174 17.19 29.48 6.00
N ALA A 175 17.67 28.31 6.44
CA ALA A 175 16.79 27.23 6.87
C ALA A 175 16.30 27.58 8.28
N GLY A 176 15.01 27.89 8.42
CA GLY A 176 14.40 28.04 9.74
C GLY A 176 13.98 26.66 10.24
N ASP A 177 14.71 26.09 11.18
CA ASP A 177 14.17 25.03 12.05
C ASP A 177 13.18 25.69 13.00
N HIS A 178 11.89 25.40 12.83
CA HIS A 178 10.90 25.66 13.87
C HIS A 178 10.76 24.40 14.71
N ASP A 179 11.62 24.26 15.73
CA ASP A 179 11.40 23.33 16.84
C ASP A 179 10.13 23.77 17.58
N HIS A 180 8.99 23.12 17.31
CA HIS A 180 7.83 23.16 18.20
C HIS A 180 8.04 22.14 19.33
N GLU A 181 8.79 22.52 20.36
CA GLU A 181 8.69 21.86 21.66
C GLU A 181 7.29 22.17 22.24
N SER A 182 6.46 21.14 22.32
CA SER A 182 5.17 21.15 23.02
C SER A 182 5.40 21.41 24.51
N GLU A 183 5.15 22.65 24.98
CA GLU A 183 5.04 22.93 26.41
C GLU A 183 3.75 22.31 26.97
N ASP A 184 3.87 21.10 27.52
CA ASP A 184 2.88 20.46 28.38
C ASP A 184 2.71 21.28 29.68
N HIS A 185 1.65 22.08 29.77
CA HIS A 185 1.19 22.64 31.04
C HIS A 185 0.45 21.59 31.87
N ALA A 186 1.21 20.73 32.54
CA ALA A 186 0.72 19.87 33.61
C ALA A 186 0.73 20.61 34.95
N HIS A 187 -0.44 21.03 35.43
CA HIS A 187 -0.61 21.48 36.82
C HIS A 187 -0.68 20.27 37.76
N SER A 188 0.41 20.01 38.48
CA SER A 188 0.43 19.05 39.60
C SER A 188 -0.02 19.74 40.89
N GLU A 189 -1.12 19.25 41.48
CA GLU A 189 -1.53 19.56 42.84
C GLU A 189 -0.56 18.90 43.84
N GLU A 190 0.06 19.71 44.71
CA GLU A 190 0.73 19.23 45.91
C GLU A 190 -0.02 19.71 47.15
N GLU A 191 -0.28 18.76 48.03
CA GLU A 191 -1.07 18.85 49.25
C GLU A 191 -0.51 19.86 50.26
N HIS A 192 -1.34 20.80 50.71
CA HIS A 192 -1.15 21.49 51.98
C HIS A 192 -2.47 21.63 52.75
N GLU A 193 -2.58 20.87 53.83
CA GLU A 193 -3.51 21.09 54.95
C GLU A 193 -2.74 21.68 56.16
N PRO A 194 -3.43 22.21 57.19
CA PRO A 194 -4.49 23.21 57.16
C PRO A 194 -4.20 24.35 58.17
N GLU A 195 -5.08 25.36 58.23
CA GLU A 195 -5.66 25.98 59.45
C GLU A 195 -6.00 27.46 59.25
N ASP A 196 -7.23 27.79 59.68
CA ASP A 196 -7.65 29.03 60.33
C ASP A 196 -7.75 30.35 59.53
N HIS A 197 -9.00 30.70 59.15
CA HIS A 197 -9.82 31.70 59.87
C HIS A 197 -10.81 32.52 58.99
N VAL A 198 -12.09 32.43 59.41
CA VAL A 198 -13.08 33.52 59.58
C VAL A 198 -13.94 33.99 58.38
N TYR A 199 -15.25 33.93 58.64
CA TYR A 199 -16.39 34.40 57.85
C TYR A 199 -16.53 35.93 57.77
N SER A 200 -17.02 36.42 56.62
CA SER A 200 -18.05 37.49 56.47
C SER A 200 -18.41 37.59 54.98
N GLU A 201 -19.59 37.16 54.54
CA GLU A 201 -20.77 38.00 54.25
C GLU A 201 -20.44 39.32 53.55
N GLU A 202 -20.89 39.49 52.30
CA GLU A 202 -21.72 40.63 51.87
C GLU A 202 -22.26 40.44 50.43
N GLU A 203 -23.44 41.03 50.23
CA GLU A 203 -24.44 40.84 49.20
C GLU A 203 -24.28 41.77 47.96
N HIS A 204 -25.21 41.58 47.00
CA HIS A 204 -25.79 42.62 46.10
C HIS A 204 -24.92 43.10 44.90
N ASP A 205 -25.44 43.48 43.73
CA ASP A 205 -26.73 43.36 43.05
C ASP A 205 -26.54 43.89 41.60
N THR A 206 -27.48 43.57 40.70
CA THR A 206 -27.98 44.34 39.54
C THR A 206 -27.04 45.00 38.50
N GLU A 207 -27.28 44.74 37.21
CA GLU A 207 -28.09 45.63 36.31
C GLU A 207 -27.91 45.21 34.82
N GLU A 208 -29.03 45.23 34.10
CA GLU A 208 -29.13 45.11 32.64
C GLU A 208 -28.62 46.39 31.94
N HIS A 209 -28.33 46.33 30.63
CA HIS A 209 -28.86 47.34 29.70
C HIS A 209 -28.77 46.89 28.22
N ILE A 210 -29.84 47.24 27.52
CA ILE A 210 -30.27 46.90 26.16
C ILE A 210 -29.91 48.06 25.20
N HIS A 211 -30.05 47.79 23.88
CA HIS A 211 -30.41 48.68 22.74
C HIS A 211 -29.27 48.92 21.73
N SER A 212 -29.47 49.06 20.42
CA SER A 212 -30.45 48.65 19.40
C SER A 212 -29.99 49.33 18.09
N GLU A 213 -30.14 48.61 16.97
CA GLU A 213 -30.33 49.00 15.56
C GLU A 213 -30.17 50.48 15.10
N ASP A 214 -29.57 50.65 13.91
CA ASP A 214 -30.01 51.65 12.91
C ASP A 214 -29.60 51.22 11.47
N GLU A 215 -30.60 51.23 10.58
CA GLU A 215 -30.56 50.97 9.12
C GLU A 215 -30.25 52.25 8.33
N HIS A 216 -29.76 52.14 7.07
CA HIS A 216 -30.11 53.10 5.99
C HIS A 216 -29.95 52.53 4.55
N ASP A 217 -31.12 52.30 3.95
CA ASP A 217 -31.68 52.36 2.58
C ASP A 217 -30.93 52.89 1.32
N MET A 218 -31.32 52.25 0.18
CA MET A 218 -31.60 52.72 -1.22
C MET A 218 -30.47 53.32 -2.12
N GLU A 219 -30.41 53.21 -3.47
CA GLU A 219 -31.39 53.02 -4.56
C GLU A 219 -30.69 52.72 -5.94
N ASP A 220 -31.48 52.28 -6.94
CA ASP A 220 -31.21 51.84 -8.34
C ASP A 220 -30.35 52.73 -9.29
N VAL A 221 -29.58 52.10 -10.21
CA VAL A 221 -29.37 52.58 -11.61
C VAL A 221 -29.17 51.41 -12.58
N ALA A 222 -29.81 51.50 -13.75
CA ALA A 222 -29.85 50.50 -14.81
C ALA A 222 -28.88 50.75 -16.00
N VAL A 223 -28.66 49.66 -16.74
CA VAL A 223 -28.36 49.47 -18.19
C VAL A 223 -26.92 49.54 -18.75
N HIS A 224 -26.61 48.44 -19.48
CA HIS A 224 -25.83 48.24 -20.72
C HIS A 224 -24.43 47.60 -20.68
N ASP A 225 -24.36 46.46 -21.38
CA ASP A 225 -23.21 45.81 -22.07
C ASP A 225 -22.04 46.75 -22.38
N GLU A 226 -20.80 46.28 -22.14
CA GLU A 226 -19.80 46.03 -23.19
C GLU A 226 -18.71 45.08 -22.69
N ASP A 227 -18.25 44.21 -23.60
CA ASP A 227 -17.18 43.23 -23.44
C ASP A 227 -15.89 43.83 -22.85
N HIS A 228 -15.48 43.32 -21.69
CA HIS A 228 -14.07 43.30 -21.31
C HIS A 228 -13.74 42.00 -20.58
N ALA A 229 -13.16 41.07 -21.34
CA ALA A 229 -12.27 40.05 -20.79
C ALA A 229 -11.12 40.77 -20.07
N GLN A 230 -11.27 40.98 -18.77
CA GLN A 230 -10.15 41.26 -17.90
C GLN A 230 -9.65 39.93 -17.36
N GLU A 231 -8.53 39.54 -17.93
CA GLU A 231 -7.48 38.70 -17.37
C GLU A 231 -7.33 39.06 -15.88
N TYR A 232 -7.90 38.23 -15.00
CA TYR A 232 -7.54 38.21 -13.59
C TYR A 232 -6.12 37.68 -13.54
N LEU A 233 -5.15 38.59 -13.68
CA LEU A 233 -3.83 38.43 -13.10
C LEU A 233 -4.04 38.52 -11.59
N ASP A 234 -4.42 37.39 -10.99
CA ASP A 234 -4.31 37.25 -9.55
C ASP A 234 -2.82 37.39 -9.22
N GLU A 235 -2.53 38.42 -8.43
CA GLU A 235 -1.21 38.64 -7.86
C GLU A 235 -0.88 37.40 -7.05
N ASP A 236 0.22 36.75 -7.44
CA ASP A 236 0.79 35.52 -6.89
C ASP A 236 1.17 35.72 -5.41
N ASP A 237 0.17 35.66 -4.54
CA ASP A 237 0.33 35.28 -3.16
C ASP A 237 0.87 33.85 -3.21
N GLY A 238 2.17 33.67 -2.99
CA GLY A 238 2.96 32.43 -3.20
C GLY A 238 2.56 31.19 -2.38
N HIS A 239 1.27 31.00 -2.12
CA HIS A 239 0.61 29.75 -1.78
C HIS A 239 0.14 29.08 -3.07
N GLY A 240 1.10 28.64 -3.90
CA GLY A 240 0.78 27.63 -4.89
C GLY A 240 0.21 26.42 -4.14
N VAL A 241 -1.07 26.13 -4.33
CA VAL A 241 -1.63 24.85 -3.86
C VAL A 241 -0.90 23.79 -4.67
N GLU A 242 0.08 23.12 -4.05
CA GLU A 242 0.68 21.93 -4.67
C GLU A 242 -0.44 20.91 -4.81
N ILE A 243 -0.79 20.61 -6.07
CA ILE A 243 -1.81 19.62 -6.38
C ILE A 243 -1.17 18.25 -6.15
N GLU A 244 -1.56 17.59 -5.07
CA GLU A 244 -1.21 16.20 -4.80
C GLU A 244 -2.11 15.26 -5.63
N TYR A 245 -1.49 14.29 -6.30
CA TYR A 245 -2.19 13.33 -7.17
C TYR A 245 -2.25 11.97 -6.49
N ASP A 246 -3.41 11.32 -6.57
CA ASP A 246 -3.53 9.93 -6.13
C ASP A 246 -2.71 9.02 -7.07
N GLU A 247 -1.84 8.25 -6.46
CA GLU A 247 -0.85 7.41 -7.11
C GLU A 247 -1.27 5.94 -7.29
N HIS A 248 -2.42 5.56 -6.76
CA HIS A 248 -2.91 4.17 -6.70
C HIS A 248 -3.64 3.75 -7.98
N ILE A 249 -3.03 4.07 -9.14
CA ILE A 249 -3.62 3.93 -10.48
C ILE A 249 -4.01 2.50 -10.84
N TRP A 250 -3.35 1.49 -10.27
CA TRP A 250 -3.56 0.07 -10.59
C TRP A 250 -4.81 -0.52 -9.92
N THR A 251 -5.42 0.19 -8.98
CA THR A 251 -6.56 -0.31 -8.20
C THR A 251 -7.82 -0.46 -9.04
N SER A 252 -7.94 0.31 -10.13
CA SER A 252 -8.99 0.10 -11.14
C SER A 252 -8.59 -1.01 -12.12
N PRO A 253 -9.41 -2.08 -12.28
CA PRO A 253 -9.19 -3.10 -13.31
C PRO A 253 -9.11 -2.54 -14.73
N VAL A 254 -9.81 -1.43 -15.00
CA VAL A 254 -9.75 -0.73 -16.29
C VAL A 254 -8.36 -0.14 -16.52
N ASN A 255 -7.77 0.48 -15.50
CA ASN A 255 -6.39 0.95 -15.57
C ASN A 255 -5.41 -0.21 -15.62
N ALA A 256 -5.55 -1.23 -14.77
CA ALA A 256 -4.70 -2.42 -14.80
C ALA A 256 -4.62 -3.05 -16.21
N LYS A 257 -5.74 -3.10 -16.93
CA LYS A 257 -5.78 -3.56 -18.33
C LYS A 257 -4.95 -2.69 -19.27
N LYS A 258 -5.04 -1.36 -19.15
CA LYS A 258 -4.23 -0.41 -19.95
C LYS A 258 -2.74 -0.57 -19.62
N LEU A 259 -2.40 -0.58 -18.33
CA LEU A 259 -1.03 -0.71 -17.83
C LEU A 259 -0.37 -2.03 -18.31
N ALA A 260 -1.09 -3.15 -18.26
CA ALA A 260 -0.63 -4.42 -18.81
C ALA A 260 -0.36 -4.36 -20.32
N GLY A 261 -1.18 -3.62 -21.07
CA GLY A 261 -0.97 -3.37 -22.50
C GLY A 261 0.33 -2.62 -22.76
N VAL A 262 0.56 -1.53 -22.03
CA VAL A 262 1.80 -0.73 -22.13
C VAL A 262 3.03 -1.58 -21.80
N LEU A 263 2.98 -2.36 -20.73
CA LEU A 263 4.09 -3.23 -20.34
C LEU A 263 4.42 -4.27 -21.42
N ALA A 264 3.41 -4.85 -22.08
CA ALA A 264 3.63 -5.77 -23.19
C ALA A 264 4.28 -5.09 -24.41
N GLU A 265 3.88 -3.86 -24.73
CA GLU A 265 4.48 -3.07 -25.80
C GLU A 265 5.94 -2.70 -25.50
N VAL A 266 6.23 -2.29 -24.26
CA VAL A 266 7.59 -2.01 -23.80
C VAL A 266 8.44 -3.27 -23.90
N LEU A 267 7.96 -4.41 -23.39
CA LEU A 267 8.67 -5.68 -23.48
C LEU A 267 8.95 -6.09 -24.92
N ALA A 268 7.99 -5.90 -25.83
CA ALA A 268 8.17 -6.20 -27.25
C ALA A 268 9.23 -5.32 -27.94
N GLN A 269 9.42 -4.08 -27.46
CA GLN A 269 10.47 -3.17 -27.94
C GLN A 269 11.85 -3.59 -27.42
N GLU A 270 11.96 -3.96 -26.14
CA GLU A 270 13.23 -4.33 -25.50
C GLU A 270 13.67 -5.77 -25.82
N ASP A 271 12.72 -6.68 -26.06
CA ASP A 271 12.96 -8.07 -26.45
C ASP A 271 12.09 -8.50 -27.65
N PRO A 272 12.46 -8.06 -28.87
CA PRO A 272 11.70 -8.36 -30.09
C PRO A 272 11.59 -9.85 -30.43
N ALA A 273 12.48 -10.70 -29.87
CA ALA A 273 12.46 -12.13 -30.13
C ALA A 273 11.24 -12.81 -29.49
N HIS A 274 10.73 -12.26 -28.39
CA HIS A 274 9.57 -12.77 -27.64
C HIS A 274 8.30 -11.92 -27.82
N ALA A 275 8.34 -10.87 -28.63
CA ALA A 275 7.23 -9.93 -28.84
C ALA A 275 5.88 -10.59 -29.15
N ALA A 276 5.86 -11.64 -29.99
CA ALA A 276 4.62 -12.35 -30.31
C ALA A 276 4.01 -13.06 -29.10
N SER A 277 4.84 -13.69 -28.27
CA SER A 277 4.41 -14.35 -27.03
C SER A 277 3.90 -13.34 -26.00
N TYR A 278 4.56 -12.19 -25.86
CA TYR A 278 4.10 -11.12 -24.96
C TYR A 278 2.74 -10.59 -25.38
N ALA A 279 2.52 -10.36 -26.68
CA ALA A 279 1.24 -9.91 -27.20
C ALA A 279 0.12 -10.94 -26.96
N GLU A 280 0.38 -12.23 -27.19
CA GLU A 280 -0.60 -13.30 -26.93
C GLU A 280 -0.95 -13.42 -25.44
N ASN A 281 0.07 -13.43 -24.58
CA ASN A 281 -0.12 -13.52 -23.12
C ASN A 281 -0.84 -12.28 -22.58
N CYS A 282 -0.48 -11.09 -23.06
CA CYS A 282 -1.13 -9.84 -22.68
C CYS A 282 -2.61 -9.86 -23.09
N ALA A 283 -2.95 -10.28 -24.32
CA ALA A 283 -4.33 -10.39 -24.75
C ALA A 283 -5.15 -11.33 -23.84
N SER A 284 -4.59 -12.51 -23.54
CA SER A 284 -5.21 -13.47 -22.60
C SER A 284 -5.39 -12.89 -21.19
N TYR A 285 -4.43 -12.11 -20.70
CA TYR A 285 -4.54 -11.48 -19.39
C TYR A 285 -5.54 -10.30 -19.38
N GLN A 286 -5.57 -9.50 -20.45
CA GLN A 286 -6.54 -8.41 -20.62
C GLN A 286 -7.97 -8.93 -20.73
N ASP A 287 -8.19 -10.12 -21.30
CA ASP A 287 -9.50 -10.77 -21.29
C ASP A 287 -9.95 -11.09 -19.85
N LYS A 288 -9.06 -11.62 -19.00
CA LYS A 288 -9.35 -11.86 -17.58
C LYS A 288 -9.64 -10.57 -16.81
N LEU A 289 -8.87 -9.52 -17.05
CA LEU A 289 -9.13 -8.20 -16.43
C LEU A 289 -10.45 -7.59 -16.90
N THR A 290 -10.87 -7.88 -18.13
CA THR A 290 -12.18 -7.46 -18.65
C THR A 290 -13.32 -8.24 -17.99
N GLU A 291 -13.13 -9.53 -17.73
CA GLU A 291 -14.08 -10.34 -16.96
C GLU A 291 -14.18 -9.83 -15.51
N LEU A 292 -13.04 -9.55 -14.87
CA LEU A 292 -12.99 -8.97 -13.52
C LEU A 292 -13.72 -7.61 -13.44
N ASP A 293 -13.48 -6.71 -14.40
CA ASP A 293 -14.22 -5.44 -14.52
C ASP A 293 -15.74 -5.68 -14.61
N ALA A 294 -16.17 -6.62 -15.45
CA ALA A 294 -17.58 -6.96 -15.59
C ALA A 294 -18.18 -7.51 -14.28
N GLU A 295 -17.44 -8.30 -13.52
CA GLU A 295 -17.88 -8.80 -12.20
C GLU A 295 -18.09 -7.65 -11.19
N PHE A 296 -17.18 -6.67 -11.13
CA PHE A 296 -17.37 -5.50 -10.27
C PHE A 296 -18.57 -4.66 -10.70
N ARG A 297 -18.75 -4.41 -12.01
CA ARG A 297 -19.92 -3.69 -12.52
C ARG A 297 -21.22 -4.41 -12.19
N GLU A 298 -21.23 -5.73 -12.31
CA GLU A 298 -22.39 -6.55 -11.96
C GLU A 298 -22.74 -6.41 -10.47
N VAL A 299 -21.73 -6.48 -9.59
CA VAL A 299 -21.91 -6.26 -8.14
C VAL A 299 -22.50 -4.88 -7.85
N VAL A 300 -21.93 -3.82 -8.42
CA VAL A 300 -22.36 -2.44 -8.16
C VAL A 300 -23.73 -2.13 -8.77
N SER A 301 -24.07 -2.74 -9.91
CA SER A 301 -25.40 -2.58 -10.53
C SER A 301 -26.54 -3.15 -9.68
N HIS A 302 -26.25 -4.18 -8.88
CA HIS A 302 -27.20 -4.81 -7.95
C HIS A 302 -27.08 -4.30 -6.51
N ALA A 303 -26.15 -3.37 -6.24
CA ALA A 303 -25.91 -2.84 -4.92
C ALA A 303 -27.11 -2.04 -4.38
N LYS A 304 -27.42 -2.24 -3.10
CA LYS A 304 -28.47 -1.47 -2.40
C LYS A 304 -27.99 -0.09 -1.97
N ARG A 305 -26.68 0.11 -1.89
CA ARG A 305 -26.02 1.33 -1.43
C ARG A 305 -24.78 1.62 -2.28
N ARG A 306 -24.37 2.88 -2.32
CA ARG A 306 -23.13 3.33 -3.00
C ARG A 306 -22.04 3.73 -2.02
N LEU A 307 -22.43 4.12 -0.81
CA LEU A 307 -21.51 4.49 0.26
C LEU A 307 -20.84 3.25 0.88
N VAL A 308 -19.51 3.29 0.94
CA VAL A 308 -18.65 2.29 1.57
C VAL A 308 -17.82 2.96 2.68
N VAL A 309 -17.63 2.28 3.80
CA VAL A 309 -16.82 2.79 4.91
C VAL A 309 -15.54 1.98 5.06
N PHE A 310 -14.41 2.68 5.14
CA PHE A 310 -13.09 2.13 5.45
C PHE A 310 -12.68 2.56 6.85
N GLY A 311 -12.30 1.61 7.69
CA GLY A 311 -11.64 1.88 8.98
C GLY A 311 -10.13 2.07 8.83
N ASP A 312 -9.66 2.53 7.68
CA ASP A 312 -8.25 2.49 7.27
C ASP A 312 -7.95 3.66 6.30
N LYS A 313 -6.74 3.68 5.75
CA LYS A 313 -6.34 4.54 4.61
C LYS A 313 -7.21 4.27 3.38
N PHE A 314 -7.21 5.20 2.43
CA PHE A 314 -8.03 5.10 1.23
C PHE A 314 -7.25 5.24 -0.10
N PRO A 315 -6.46 4.22 -0.49
CA PRO A 315 -5.71 4.19 -1.74
C PRO A 315 -6.56 3.72 -2.93
N LEU A 316 -7.85 4.07 -2.99
CA LEU A 316 -8.83 3.39 -3.87
C LEU A 316 -9.61 4.35 -4.78
N ARG A 317 -9.14 5.58 -4.96
CA ARG A 317 -9.87 6.60 -5.71
C ARG A 317 -10.24 6.17 -7.12
N TYR A 318 -9.27 5.65 -7.87
CA TYR A 318 -9.49 5.17 -9.25
C TYR A 318 -10.54 4.05 -9.33
N PHE A 319 -10.58 3.16 -8.33
CA PHE A 319 -11.61 2.13 -8.26
C PHE A 319 -12.99 2.75 -8.00
N PHE A 320 -13.08 3.66 -7.04
CA PHE A 320 -14.37 4.25 -6.63
C PHE A 320 -14.97 5.14 -7.72
N ASP A 321 -14.16 5.94 -8.39
CA ASP A 321 -14.59 6.77 -9.53
C ASP A 321 -15.08 5.90 -10.69
N GLU A 322 -14.34 4.83 -11.03
CA GLU A 322 -14.68 3.93 -12.16
C GLU A 322 -16.04 3.23 -11.96
N TYR A 323 -16.38 2.89 -10.73
CA TYR A 323 -17.63 2.19 -10.41
C TYR A 323 -18.73 3.08 -9.83
N GLY A 324 -18.49 4.39 -9.66
CA GLY A 324 -19.46 5.33 -9.12
C GLY A 324 -19.88 4.97 -7.69
N LEU A 325 -18.89 4.64 -6.86
CA LEU A 325 -19.06 4.40 -5.42
C LEU A 325 -18.65 5.65 -4.63
N GLU A 326 -19.24 5.80 -3.45
CA GLU A 326 -18.91 6.87 -2.52
C GLU A 326 -18.21 6.26 -1.30
N TYR A 327 -17.36 7.03 -0.61
CA TYR A 327 -16.63 6.51 0.53
C TYR A 327 -16.58 7.46 1.73
N ARG A 328 -16.33 6.86 2.89
CA ARG A 328 -15.76 7.48 4.08
C ARG A 328 -14.59 6.62 4.55
N ALA A 329 -13.51 7.23 4.99
CA ALA A 329 -12.35 6.51 5.46
C ALA A 329 -11.77 7.18 6.71
N ALA A 330 -10.93 6.45 7.44
CA ALA A 330 -10.25 7.00 8.61
C ALA A 330 -9.12 7.95 8.21
N PHE A 331 -8.38 7.63 7.14
CA PHE A 331 -7.24 8.40 6.67
C PHE A 331 -7.28 8.58 5.15
N SER A 332 -6.55 9.58 4.66
CA SER A 332 -6.23 9.72 3.24
C SER A 332 -5.42 8.53 2.71
N GLY A 333 -5.18 8.47 1.39
CA GLY A 333 -4.47 7.35 0.77
C GLY A 333 -3.01 7.28 1.22
N CYS A 334 -2.36 8.44 1.31
CA CYS A 334 -0.92 8.59 1.56
C CYS A 334 -0.54 8.76 3.04
N SER A 335 -1.51 8.79 3.97
CA SER A 335 -1.24 9.01 5.40
C SER A 335 -0.26 7.98 5.98
N THR A 336 0.62 8.40 6.88
CA THR A 336 1.49 7.49 7.65
C THR A 336 0.86 7.01 8.96
N ASP A 337 -0.24 7.61 9.37
CA ASP A 337 -0.90 7.31 10.63
C ASP A 337 -1.65 5.98 10.58
N THR A 338 -1.69 5.31 11.73
CA THR A 338 -2.29 3.97 11.86
C THR A 338 -3.38 3.89 12.92
N GLU A 339 -3.52 4.90 13.77
CA GLU A 339 -4.53 4.95 14.82
C GLU A 339 -5.32 6.26 14.73
N PRO A 340 -6.59 6.22 14.29
CA PRO A 340 -7.40 7.43 14.16
C PRO A 340 -7.85 7.94 15.52
N SER A 341 -8.17 9.23 15.59
CA SER A 341 -8.72 9.86 16.78
C SER A 341 -10.07 9.26 17.17
N ALA A 342 -10.42 9.39 18.46
CA ALA A 342 -11.74 8.98 18.95
C ALA A 342 -12.89 9.71 18.24
N LYS A 343 -12.64 10.94 17.76
CA LYS A 343 -13.62 11.73 16.99
C LYS A 343 -13.90 11.08 15.63
N THR A 344 -12.87 10.67 14.91
CA THR A 344 -13.00 9.97 13.63
C THR A 344 -13.69 8.63 13.77
N ILE A 345 -13.31 7.84 14.79
CA ILE A 345 -13.99 6.56 15.08
C ILE A 345 -15.48 6.79 15.37
N ALA A 346 -15.82 7.77 16.21
CA ALA A 346 -17.21 8.10 16.52
C ALA A 346 -18.00 8.52 15.26
N TYR A 347 -17.39 9.37 14.42
CA TYR A 347 -17.99 9.78 13.15
C TYR A 347 -18.28 8.58 12.22
N LEU A 348 -17.31 7.66 12.06
CA LEU A 348 -17.51 6.47 11.21
C LEU A 348 -18.58 5.54 11.79
N ILE A 349 -18.65 5.37 13.12
CA ILE A 349 -19.72 4.63 13.80
C ILE A 349 -21.09 5.23 13.49
N ASP A 350 -21.21 6.55 13.62
CA ASP A 350 -22.47 7.25 13.36
C ASP A 350 -22.88 7.11 11.90
N LYS A 351 -21.95 7.28 10.94
CA LYS A 351 -22.23 7.07 9.51
C LYS A 351 -22.69 5.65 9.21
N VAL A 352 -22.04 4.63 9.79
CA VAL A 352 -22.45 3.23 9.61
C VAL A 352 -23.85 2.97 10.17
N ARG A 353 -24.20 3.57 11.32
CA ARG A 353 -25.55 3.46 11.92
C ARG A 353 -26.62 4.18 11.10
N GLU A 354 -26.35 5.43 10.71
CA GLU A 354 -27.26 6.29 9.94
C GLU A 354 -27.64 5.65 8.59
N GLU A 355 -26.64 5.17 7.86
CA GLU A 355 -26.78 4.63 6.50
C GLU A 355 -27.02 3.11 6.48
N GLN A 356 -27.12 2.49 7.66
CA GLN A 356 -27.31 1.05 7.85
C GLN A 356 -26.33 0.22 7.02
N ILE A 357 -25.05 0.59 7.10
CA ILE A 357 -23.97 -0.02 6.33
C ILE A 357 -23.66 -1.39 6.95
N SER A 358 -23.65 -2.43 6.12
CA SER A 358 -23.50 -3.81 6.58
C SER A 358 -22.05 -4.27 6.73
N ALA A 359 -21.09 -3.51 6.21
CA ALA A 359 -19.68 -3.87 6.27
C ALA A 359 -18.77 -2.64 6.38
N VAL A 360 -17.67 -2.83 7.10
CA VAL A 360 -16.59 -1.85 7.23
C VAL A 360 -15.32 -2.49 6.69
N TYR A 361 -14.63 -1.79 5.79
CA TYR A 361 -13.46 -2.34 5.10
C TYR A 361 -12.15 -1.94 5.76
N TYR A 362 -11.13 -2.77 5.59
CA TYR A 362 -9.73 -2.51 5.96
C TYR A 362 -8.80 -3.08 4.88
N LEU A 363 -7.56 -2.60 4.82
CA LEU A 363 -6.62 -2.99 3.78
C LEU A 363 -5.74 -4.18 4.17
N GLU A 364 -5.11 -4.80 3.19
CA GLU A 364 -4.06 -5.77 3.43
C GLU A 364 -2.86 -5.11 4.12
N LEU A 365 -2.16 -5.89 4.96
CA LEU A 365 -0.99 -5.43 5.72
C LEU A 365 -1.27 -4.33 6.77
N SER A 366 -2.50 -3.82 6.83
CA SER A 366 -3.00 -2.96 7.90
C SER A 366 -3.61 -3.75 9.07
N SER A 367 -3.79 -3.06 10.20
CA SER A 367 -4.50 -3.60 11.37
C SER A 367 -6.01 -3.53 11.17
N PRO A 368 -6.77 -4.62 11.34
CA PRO A 368 -8.24 -4.60 11.23
C PRO A 368 -8.93 -3.92 12.42
N ARG A 369 -8.18 -3.51 13.45
CA ARG A 369 -8.70 -3.09 14.76
C ARG A 369 -9.77 -2.00 14.68
N VAL A 370 -9.59 -0.99 13.84
CA VAL A 370 -10.56 0.10 13.70
C VAL A 370 -11.86 -0.42 13.07
N ALA A 371 -11.76 -1.22 12.01
CA ALA A 371 -12.92 -1.86 11.39
C ALA A 371 -13.65 -2.81 12.36
N GLU A 372 -12.91 -3.54 13.20
CA GLU A 372 -13.46 -4.39 14.26
C GLU A 372 -14.21 -3.57 15.32
N ILE A 373 -13.65 -2.47 15.82
CA ILE A 373 -14.30 -1.58 16.79
C ILE A 373 -15.61 -1.03 16.22
N ILE A 374 -15.59 -0.53 14.99
CA ILE A 374 -16.80 0.00 14.34
C ILE A 374 -17.82 -1.14 14.17
N GLY A 375 -17.38 -2.33 13.78
CA GLY A 375 -18.24 -3.51 13.64
C GLY A 375 -18.90 -3.95 14.96
N GLU A 376 -18.16 -3.94 16.07
CA GLU A 376 -18.67 -4.26 17.40
C GLU A 376 -19.78 -3.29 17.86
N GLU A 377 -19.62 -2.00 17.55
CA GLU A 377 -20.56 -0.95 17.93
C GLU A 377 -21.80 -0.86 17.04
N THR A 378 -21.72 -1.33 15.80
CA THR A 378 -22.77 -1.12 14.79
C THR A 378 -23.42 -2.39 14.29
N GLY A 379 -22.77 -3.55 14.48
CA GLY A 379 -23.14 -4.82 13.87
C GLY A 379 -22.69 -4.98 12.42
N ALA A 380 -21.94 -4.02 11.86
CA ALA A 380 -21.33 -4.14 10.55
C ALA A 380 -20.18 -5.17 10.58
N GLU A 381 -19.98 -5.88 9.47
CA GLU A 381 -18.93 -6.89 9.39
C GLU A 381 -17.60 -6.29 8.90
N PRO A 382 -16.47 -6.52 9.61
CA PRO A 382 -15.15 -6.16 9.10
C PRO A 382 -14.77 -7.02 7.89
N LEU A 383 -14.47 -6.41 6.75
CA LEU A 383 -14.11 -7.11 5.51
C LEU A 383 -12.80 -6.58 4.93
N LEU A 384 -11.92 -7.48 4.52
CA LEU A 384 -10.68 -7.13 3.82
C LEU A 384 -10.98 -6.59 2.41
N PHE A 385 -10.31 -5.52 2.00
CA PHE A 385 -10.28 -5.04 0.63
C PHE A 385 -8.81 -4.83 0.21
N HIS A 386 -8.36 -5.60 -0.77
CA HIS A 386 -7.00 -5.52 -1.28
C HIS A 386 -6.80 -4.28 -2.14
N SER A 387 -5.92 -3.37 -1.73
CA SER A 387 -5.37 -2.34 -2.62
C SER A 387 -4.44 -2.94 -3.69
N CYS A 388 -3.97 -4.17 -3.47
CA CYS A 388 -2.95 -4.85 -4.27
C CYS A 388 -1.61 -4.12 -4.30
N HIS A 389 -1.38 -3.21 -3.35
CA HIS A 389 -0.16 -2.44 -3.25
C HIS A 389 1.05 -3.35 -3.03
N ASN A 390 0.93 -4.25 -2.06
CA ASN A 390 1.92 -5.28 -1.77
C ASN A 390 1.24 -6.55 -1.23
N VAL A 391 2.02 -7.61 -1.03
CA VAL A 391 1.56 -8.90 -0.55
C VAL A 391 2.43 -9.38 0.59
N THR A 392 1.90 -10.22 1.47
CA THR A 392 2.72 -10.88 2.50
C THR A 392 3.81 -11.74 1.85
N ARG A 393 4.90 -11.99 2.58
CA ARG A 393 5.95 -12.91 2.11
C ARG A 393 5.40 -14.29 1.73
N HIS A 394 4.45 -14.80 2.52
CA HIS A 394 3.81 -16.09 2.23
C HIS A 394 3.04 -16.07 0.90
N GLN A 395 2.24 -15.04 0.66
CA GLN A 395 1.48 -14.85 -0.58
C GLN A 395 2.40 -14.71 -1.79
N PHE A 396 3.50 -13.97 -1.65
CA PHE A 396 4.51 -13.83 -2.69
C PHE A 396 5.15 -15.20 -3.02
N ASP A 397 5.58 -15.93 -2.00
CA ASP A 397 6.22 -17.25 -2.17
C ASP A 397 5.23 -18.31 -2.70
N SER A 398 3.93 -18.18 -2.42
CA SER A 398 2.88 -19.03 -3.00
C SER A 398 2.48 -18.62 -4.42
N GLY A 399 2.97 -17.49 -4.92
CA GLY A 399 2.70 -17.00 -6.26
C GLY A 399 1.32 -16.39 -6.46
N VAL A 400 0.73 -15.79 -5.41
CA VAL A 400 -0.57 -15.09 -5.51
C VAL A 400 -0.54 -14.07 -6.65
N THR A 401 -1.66 -13.90 -7.32
CA THR A 401 -1.81 -12.98 -8.45
C THR A 401 -2.64 -11.77 -8.04
N TYR A 402 -2.45 -10.64 -8.75
CA TYR A 402 -3.33 -9.48 -8.68
C TYR A 402 -4.79 -9.87 -8.92
N LEU A 403 -5.02 -10.77 -9.89
CA LEU A 403 -6.36 -11.24 -10.24
C LEU A 403 -7.03 -11.95 -9.06
N GLU A 404 -6.34 -12.88 -8.38
CA GLU A 404 -6.88 -13.58 -7.22
C GLU A 404 -7.22 -12.64 -6.05
N LEU A 405 -6.41 -11.60 -5.82
CA LEU A 405 -6.67 -10.59 -4.80
C LEU A 405 -7.92 -9.77 -5.15
N MET A 406 -8.05 -9.35 -6.40
CA MET A 406 -9.21 -8.59 -6.86
C MET A 406 -10.49 -9.44 -6.94
N GLU A 407 -10.41 -10.72 -7.30
CA GLU A 407 -11.55 -11.66 -7.22
C GLU A 407 -12.03 -11.85 -5.76
N GLN A 408 -11.12 -11.77 -4.78
CA GLN A 408 -11.51 -11.72 -3.37
C GLN A 408 -12.22 -10.41 -3.02
N ASN A 409 -11.79 -9.29 -3.59
CA ASN A 409 -12.50 -8.01 -3.46
C ASN A 409 -13.90 -8.07 -4.06
N VAL A 410 -14.12 -8.71 -5.21
CA VAL A 410 -15.47 -8.92 -5.78
C VAL A 410 -16.38 -9.59 -4.75
N LYS A 411 -15.90 -10.66 -4.08
CA LYS A 411 -16.68 -11.40 -3.07
C LYS A 411 -17.02 -10.52 -1.86
N ASN A 412 -16.05 -9.79 -1.34
CA ASN A 412 -16.23 -8.94 -0.16
C ASN A 412 -17.05 -7.69 -0.47
N LEU A 413 -16.89 -7.09 -1.65
CA LEU A 413 -17.69 -5.97 -2.11
C LEU A 413 -19.14 -6.38 -2.31
N LYS A 414 -19.38 -7.53 -2.96
CA LYS A 414 -20.73 -8.09 -3.09
C LYS A 414 -21.40 -8.23 -1.74
N LYS A 415 -20.68 -8.74 -0.75
CA LYS A 415 -21.20 -8.92 0.61
C LYS A 415 -21.55 -7.59 1.29
N GLY A 416 -20.69 -6.58 1.21
CA GLY A 416 -20.93 -5.29 1.89
C GLY A 416 -21.92 -4.38 1.18
N LEU A 417 -22.08 -4.51 -0.14
CA LEU A 417 -23.05 -3.73 -0.92
C LEU A 417 -24.45 -4.35 -1.00
N SER A 418 -24.61 -5.59 -0.51
CA SER A 418 -25.87 -6.36 -0.54
C SER A 418 -26.98 -5.83 0.35
#